data_AF-A0A9D6TRU9-F1
#
_entry.id   AF-A0A9D6TRU9-F1
#
_cell.length_a   1.000
_cell.length_b   1.000
_cell.length_c   1.000
_cell.angle_alpha   90.00
_cell.angle_beta   90.00
_cell.angle_gamma   90.00
#
_symmetry.space_group_name_H-M   'P 1'
#
loop_
_entity.id
_entity.type
_entity.pdbx_description
1 polymer ?
#
loop_
_entity_poly.entity_id
_entity_poly.type
_entity_poly.pdbx_seq_one_letter_code
_entity_poly.pdbx_strand_id
1 'polypeptide(L)'
;MITAKLANNRHFNTATREAIMPTIRLHLETAEYNAVARYAASMKVKPEAVVFAALNRLMLDARNPAVRADILETADWRRNNLPLWSDSAGSVQVYEGKPDDEPEPSRYI
;
A
#
# COMPACT_ATOMS: atom_id res chain seq x y z
N MET A 1 48.39 -45.19 -15.40
CA MET A 1 47.24 -44.28 -15.61
C MET A 1 46.36 -44.38 -14.37
N ILE A 2 46.54 -43.49 -13.39
CA ILE A 2 45.75 -43.43 -12.15
C ILE A 2 45.46 -41.95 -11.85
N THR A 3 44.18 -41.69 -11.59
CA THR A 3 43.44 -40.43 -11.60
C THR A 3 43.80 -39.50 -10.44
N ALA A 4 44.07 -38.23 -10.73
CA ALA A 4 44.24 -37.18 -9.73
C ALA A 4 42.90 -36.72 -9.17
N LYS A 5 42.75 -36.78 -7.84
CA LYS A 5 41.60 -36.30 -7.07
C LYS A 5 41.80 -34.82 -6.74
N LEU A 6 41.17 -33.92 -7.49
CA LEU A 6 41.11 -32.50 -7.15
C LEU A 6 40.05 -32.28 -6.06
N ALA A 7 40.49 -32.11 -4.82
CA ALA A 7 39.68 -31.58 -3.73
C ALA A 7 39.48 -30.06 -3.97
N ASN A 8 38.31 -29.69 -4.48
CA ASN A 8 37.95 -28.28 -4.66
C ASN A 8 37.40 -27.73 -3.33
N ASN A 9 38.32 -27.25 -2.48
CA ASN A 9 38.01 -26.54 -1.23
C ASN A 9 37.50 -25.13 -1.56
N ARG A 10 36.23 -25.03 -1.96
CA ARG A 10 35.53 -23.73 -2.07
C ARG A 10 35.24 -23.21 -0.66
N HIS A 11 36.18 -22.42 -0.14
CA HIS A 11 35.90 -21.46 0.90
C HIS A 11 34.83 -20.50 0.37
N PHE A 12 33.59 -20.69 0.79
CA PHE A 12 32.54 -19.71 0.58
C PHE A 12 32.87 -18.49 1.45
N ASN A 13 33.42 -17.45 0.83
CA ASN A 13 33.51 -16.12 1.44
C ASN A 13 32.09 -15.64 1.79
N THR A 14 31.71 -15.74 3.05
CA THR A 14 30.42 -15.32 3.63
C THR A 14 30.31 -13.80 3.83
N ALA A 15 31.17 -13.00 3.19
CA ALA A 15 31.32 -11.58 3.48
C ALA A 15 30.76 -10.61 2.42
N THR A 16 30.07 -11.08 1.36
CA THR A 16 29.69 -10.20 0.23
C THR A 16 28.27 -10.37 -0.27
N ARG A 17 27.37 -10.86 0.59
CA ARG A 17 25.93 -10.99 0.27
C ARG A 17 25.05 -10.24 1.25
N GLU A 18 25.49 -9.07 1.71
CA GLU A 18 24.53 -8.00 1.97
C GLU A 18 23.99 -7.58 0.61
N ALA A 19 23.05 -8.39 0.09
CA ALA A 19 22.18 -7.95 -0.96
C ALA A 19 21.56 -6.65 -0.46
N ILE A 20 21.89 -5.54 -1.12
CA ILE A 20 21.29 -4.24 -0.86
C ILE A 20 19.79 -4.46 -1.01
N MET A 21 19.09 -4.68 0.11
CA MET A 21 17.66 -4.87 0.08
C MET A 21 17.09 -3.55 -0.42
N PRO A 22 16.43 -3.52 -1.60
CA PRO A 22 15.90 -2.29 -2.14
C PRO A 22 14.97 -1.68 -1.08
N THR A 23 15.42 -0.58 -0.50
CA THR A 23 14.70 0.08 0.58
C THR A 23 13.68 1.00 -0.06
N ILE A 24 12.42 0.57 -0.07
CA ILE A 24 11.32 1.40 -0.51
C ILE A 24 10.97 2.35 0.64
N ARG A 25 11.12 3.66 0.41
CA ARG A 25 10.67 4.69 1.34
C ARG A 25 9.29 5.16 0.92
N LEU A 26 8.29 4.93 1.77
CA LEU A 26 6.93 5.42 1.59
C LEU A 26 6.75 6.68 2.44
N HIS A 27 6.32 7.77 1.82
CA HIS A 27 5.95 8.99 2.51
C HIS A 27 4.44 8.99 2.74
N LEU A 28 4.04 9.15 4.00
CA LEU A 28 2.66 9.33 4.41
C LEU A 28 2.51 10.73 4.99
N GLU A 29 1.46 11.42 4.58
CA GLU A 29 1.06 12.67 5.21
C GLU A 29 0.66 12.43 6.67
N THR A 30 0.71 13.47 7.51
CA THR A 30 0.43 13.35 8.95
C THR A 30 -0.91 12.66 9.24
N ALA A 31 -1.95 12.98 8.47
CA ALA A 31 -3.28 12.37 8.61
C ALA A 31 -3.28 10.87 8.26
N GLU A 32 -2.56 10.49 7.19
CA GLU A 32 -2.41 9.10 6.76
C GLU A 32 -1.61 8.32 7.81
N TYR A 33 -0.50 8.88 8.28
CA TYR A 33 0.33 8.26 9.31
C TYR A 33 -0.43 8.05 10.63
N ASN A 34 -1.21 9.04 11.08
CA ASN A 34 -1.97 8.95 12.33
C ASN A 34 -2.96 7.78 12.31
N ALA A 35 -3.69 7.60 11.20
CA ALA A 35 -4.61 6.49 11.04
C ALA A 35 -3.89 5.13 11.09
N VAL A 36 -2.77 5.01 10.35
CA VAL A 36 -1.95 3.78 10.36
C VAL A 36 -1.37 3.51 11.75
N ALA A 37 -0.87 4.54 12.44
CA ALA A 37 -0.29 4.43 13.76
C ALA A 37 -1.31 3.98 14.81
N ARG A 38 -2.54 4.51 14.76
CA ARG A 38 -3.63 4.09 15.64
C ARG A 38 -4.01 2.62 15.41
N TYR A 39 -4.12 2.22 14.15
CA TYR A 39 -4.41 0.82 13.82
C TYR A 39 -3.28 -0.11 14.28
N ALA A 40 -2.02 0.26 14.04
CA ALA A 40 -0.86 -0.49 14.51
C ALA A 40 -0.83 -0.62 16.04
N ALA A 41 -1.15 0.46 16.76
CA ALA A 41 -1.23 0.46 18.22
C ALA A 41 -2.29 -0.52 18.75
N SER A 42 -3.46 -0.62 18.09
CA SER A 42 -4.51 -1.57 18.47
C SER A 42 -4.05 -3.03 18.39
N MET A 43 -3.12 -3.33 17.48
CA MET A 43 -2.53 -4.66 17.29
C MET A 43 -1.18 -4.85 18.00
N LYS A 44 -0.68 -3.83 18.70
CA LYS A 44 0.64 -3.81 19.36
C LYS A 44 1.80 -4.09 18.40
N VAL A 45 1.71 -3.58 17.18
CA VAL A 45 2.78 -3.67 16.16
C VAL A 45 3.27 -2.29 15.77
N LYS A 46 4.38 -2.24 15.01
CA LYS A 46 4.88 -0.99 14.43
C LYS A 46 4.08 -0.61 13.16
N PRO A 47 3.90 0.69 12.85
CA PRO A 47 3.24 1.14 11.61
C PRO A 47 3.81 0.51 10.33
N GLU A 48 5.12 0.31 10.27
CA GLU A 48 5.82 -0.30 9.14
C GLU A 48 5.33 -1.73 8.85
N ALA A 49 4.96 -2.49 9.88
CA ALA A 49 4.43 -3.84 9.71
C ALA A 49 3.05 -3.81 9.03
N VAL A 50 2.21 -2.81 9.36
CA VAL A 50 0.91 -2.63 8.72
C VAL A 50 1.07 -2.28 7.25
N VAL A 51 1.95 -1.32 6.94
CA VAL A 51 2.22 -0.89 5.56
C VAL A 51 2.79 -2.04 4.74
N PHE A 52 3.73 -2.79 5.30
CA PHE A 52 4.32 -3.95 4.62
C PHE A 52 3.28 -5.05 4.37
N ALA A 53 2.42 -5.34 5.35
CA ALA A 53 1.34 -6.30 5.19
C ALA A 53 0.32 -5.88 4.12
N ALA A 54 -0.04 -4.60 4.07
CA ALA A 54 -0.93 -4.05 3.05
C ALA A 54 -0.32 -4.21 1.64
N LEU A 55 0.94 -3.83 1.47
CA LEU A 55 1.66 -4.00 0.21
C LEU A 55 1.73 -5.47 -0.21
N ASN A 56 2.08 -6.36 0.72
CA ASN A 56 2.18 -7.79 0.44
C ASN A 56 0.83 -8.36 -0.01
N ARG A 57 -0.26 -8.03 0.68
CA ARG A 57 -1.61 -8.48 0.30
C ARG A 57 -2.03 -7.95 -1.06
N LEU A 58 -1.75 -6.68 -1.35
CA LEU A 58 -2.04 -6.09 -2.65
C LEU A 58 -1.29 -6.81 -3.78
N MET A 59 0.01 -7.06 -3.59
CA MET A 59 0.84 -7.70 -4.60
C MET A 59 0.46 -9.17 -4.82
N LEU A 60 0.04 -9.88 -3.78
CA LEU A 60 -0.48 -11.24 -3.90
C LEU A 60 -1.77 -11.31 -4.73
N ASP A 61 -2.60 -10.27 -4.69
CA ASP A 61 -3.86 -10.21 -5.45
C ASP A 61 -3.76 -9.38 -6.75
N ALA A 62 -2.56 -8.98 -7.19
CA ALA A 62 -2.37 -8.11 -8.35
C ALA A 62 -2.90 -8.68 -9.69
N ARG A 63 -3.11 -10.00 -9.77
CA ARG A 63 -3.72 -10.65 -10.94
C ARG A 63 -5.23 -10.45 -11.01
N ASN A 64 -5.88 -10.05 -9.92
CA ASN A 64 -7.28 -9.71 -9.89
C ASN A 64 -7.53 -8.40 -10.67
N PRO A 65 -8.38 -8.41 -11.73
CA PRO A 65 -8.69 -7.22 -12.49
C PRO A 65 -9.29 -6.08 -11.65
N ALA A 66 -10.09 -6.40 -10.62
CA ALA A 66 -10.67 -5.41 -9.73
C ALA A 66 -9.59 -4.65 -8.94
N VAL A 67 -8.62 -5.38 -8.38
CA VAL A 67 -7.49 -4.77 -7.64
C VAL A 67 -6.66 -3.84 -8.53
N ARG A 68 -6.48 -4.18 -9.82
CA ARG A 68 -5.77 -3.28 -10.75
C ARG A 68 -6.57 -2.01 -11.05
N ALA A 69 -7.89 -2.12 -11.20
CA ALA A 69 -8.76 -0.96 -11.36
C ALA A 69 -8.68 -0.07 -10.11
N ASP A 70 -8.78 -0.66 -8.91
CA ASP A 70 -8.69 0.06 -7.64
C ASP A 70 -7.37 0.86 -7.50
N ILE A 71 -6.24 0.30 -7.94
CA ILE A 71 -4.95 1.00 -7.92
C ILE A 71 -4.99 2.26 -8.80
N LEU A 72 -5.57 2.16 -9.99
CA LEU A 72 -5.66 3.28 -10.94
C LEU A 72 -6.64 4.35 -10.43
N GLU A 73 -7.81 3.92 -9.96
CA GLU A 73 -8.85 4.80 -9.42
C GLU A 73 -8.35 5.52 -8.16
N THR A 74 -7.70 4.80 -7.24
CA THR A 74 -7.11 5.39 -6.03
C THR A 74 -5.99 6.38 -6.38
N ALA A 75 -5.17 6.09 -7.39
CA ALA A 75 -4.11 7.00 -7.83
C ALA A 75 -4.66 8.30 -8.42
N ASP A 76 -5.76 8.23 -9.17
CA ASP A 76 -6.44 9.43 -9.69
C ASP A 76 -7.11 10.23 -8.56
N TRP A 77 -7.84 9.54 -7.68
CA TRP A 77 -8.57 10.17 -6.58
C TRP A 77 -7.67 10.85 -5.54
N ARG A 78 -6.48 10.26 -5.24
CA ARG A 78 -5.50 10.81 -4.28
C ARG A 78 -4.96 12.19 -4.68
N ARG A 79 -5.02 12.58 -5.95
CA ARG A 79 -4.55 13.91 -6.38
C ARG A 79 -5.34 15.04 -5.73
N ASN A 80 -6.62 14.81 -5.45
CA ASN A 80 -7.54 15.84 -4.97
C ASN A 80 -8.17 15.50 -3.61
N ASN A 81 -7.91 14.31 -3.05
CA ASN A 81 -8.60 13.82 -1.87
C ASN A 81 -7.67 13.00 -0.94
N LEU A 82 -7.98 13.02 0.35
CA LEU A 82 -7.31 12.21 1.38
C LEU A 82 -7.90 10.80 1.41
N PRO A 83 -7.09 9.72 1.57
CA PRO A 83 -7.59 8.34 1.65
C PRO A 83 -8.78 8.21 2.60
N LEU A 84 -9.78 7.41 2.24
CA LEU A 84 -11.01 7.21 3.04
C LEU A 84 -10.73 6.76 4.49
N TRP A 85 -9.59 6.11 4.71
CA TRP A 85 -9.15 5.62 6.01
C TRP A 85 -8.28 6.63 6.79
N SER A 86 -7.93 7.77 6.19
CA SER A 86 -7.13 8.82 6.80
C SER A 86 -8.02 9.72 7.67
N ASP A 87 -7.54 10.06 8.88
CA ASP A 87 -8.30 10.76 9.92
C ASP A 87 -8.63 12.23 9.62
N SER A 88 -8.35 12.70 8.40
CA SER A 88 -8.77 14.02 7.93
C SER A 88 -10.00 13.97 7.03
N ALA A 89 -10.87 12.96 7.22
CA ALA A 89 -12.27 12.93 6.76
C ALA A 89 -13.15 13.99 7.46
N GLY A 90 -12.63 15.22 7.59
CA GLY A 90 -13.26 16.38 8.20
C GLY A 90 -13.03 17.67 7.41
N SER A 91 -12.48 17.64 6.19
CA SER A 91 -12.64 18.78 5.29
C SER A 91 -14.03 18.67 4.63
N VAL A 92 -14.98 19.34 5.25
CA VAL A 92 -16.38 19.62 4.87
C VAL A 92 -16.55 20.22 3.45
N GLN A 93 -15.52 20.24 2.60
CA GLN A 93 -15.50 20.98 1.32
C GLN A 93 -15.99 20.18 0.09
N VAL A 94 -16.44 18.93 0.22
CA VAL A 94 -16.91 18.13 -0.94
C VAL A 94 -18.44 17.94 -0.99
N TYR A 95 -19.18 18.30 0.06
CA TYR A 95 -20.65 18.18 0.08
C TYR A 95 -21.39 19.50 0.36
N GLU A 96 -20.76 20.65 0.12
CA GLU A 96 -21.40 21.97 0.19
C GLU A 96 -21.40 22.60 -1.21
N GLY A 97 -22.14 22.00 -2.15
CA GLY A 97 -22.11 22.48 -3.54
C GLY A 97 -22.91 21.70 -4.56
N LYS A 98 -23.93 20.93 -4.16
CA LYS A 98 -25.03 20.65 -5.09
C LYS A 98 -26.22 21.51 -4.64
N PRO A 99 -26.73 22.43 -5.49
CA PRO A 99 -28.06 22.96 -5.25
C PRO A 99 -29.03 21.78 -5.13
N ASP A 100 -30.03 21.95 -4.28
CA ASP A 100 -31.14 21.03 -4.08
C ASP A 100 -31.93 20.93 -5.41
N ASP A 101 -31.41 20.17 -6.37
CA ASP A 101 -32.18 19.82 -7.56
C ASP A 101 -33.21 18.79 -7.11
N GLU A 102 -34.46 19.26 -7.01
CA GLU A 102 -35.65 18.45 -6.79
C GLU A 102 -35.56 17.14 -7.58
N PRO A 103 -35.85 15.97 -6.98
CA PRO A 103 -35.86 14.73 -7.73
C PRO A 103 -36.94 14.81 -8.82
N GLU A 104 -36.54 14.69 -10.08
CA GLU A 104 -37.48 14.57 -11.19
C GLU A 104 -38.44 13.39 -10.94
N PRO A 105 -39.75 13.58 -11.14
CA PRO A 105 -40.75 12.55 -10.84
C PRO A 105 -40.52 11.31 -11.70
N SER A 106 -40.54 10.15 -11.03
CA SER A 106 -40.31 8.83 -11.64
C SER A 106 -41.23 8.56 -12.82
N ARG A 107 -40.63 8.18 -13.96
CA ARG A 107 -41.31 7.86 -15.23
C ARG A 107 -41.97 6.47 -15.25
N TYR A 108 -42.63 6.09 -14.16
CA TYR A 108 -43.48 4.90 -14.08
C TYR A 108 -44.86 5.31 -13.55
N ILE A 109 -45.69 5.78 -14.48
CA ILE A 109 -47.15 5.62 -14.48
C ILE A 109 -47.47 4.88 -15.78
#